data_AF-A0A7D9L3K0-F1
#
_entry.id   AF-A0A7D9L3K0-F1
#
_cell.length_a   1.000
_cell.length_b   1.000
_cell.length_c   1.000
_cell.angle_alpha   90.00
_cell.angle_beta   90.00
_cell.angle_gamma   90.00
#
_symmetry.space_group_name_H-M   'P 1'
#
loop_
_entity.id
_entity.type
_entity.pdbx_description
1 polymer ?
#
loop_
_entity_poly.entity_id
_entity_poly.type
_entity_poly.pdbx_seq_one_letter_code
_entity_poly.pdbx_strand_id
1 'polypeptide(L)'
;MQNSDSVKVPILLVTANVGSLFEDVKNLLSGWIREIQQKIAALGHPKFIAFHFQEIGGKFPQAASESIHQITKQLLGSQVLSDYTAVVGYFDQDYKNDEKFTVSIFLDQFLYEIEQLFALYSKFCNVK
;
A
#
# COMPACT_ATOMS: atom_id res chain seq x y z
N MET A 1 -31.71 -7.48 16.88
CA MET A 1 -31.70 -7.62 15.41
C MET A 1 -30.67 -6.67 14.83
N GLN A 2 -29.53 -7.19 14.38
CA GLN A 2 -28.72 -6.70 13.26
C GLN A 2 -27.62 -7.75 13.07
N ASN A 3 -27.84 -8.71 12.16
CA ASN A 3 -26.75 -9.46 11.57
C ASN A 3 -26.03 -8.47 10.65
N SER A 4 -25.02 -7.76 11.18
CA SER A 4 -24.06 -7.11 10.31
C SER A 4 -23.13 -8.22 9.84
N ASP A 5 -23.48 -8.86 8.73
CA ASP A 5 -22.51 -9.64 7.97
C ASP A 5 -21.42 -8.66 7.53
N SER A 6 -20.40 -8.48 8.37
CA SER A 6 -19.27 -7.62 8.04
C SER A 6 -18.64 -8.17 6.78
N VAL A 7 -18.51 -7.32 5.77
CA VAL A 7 -17.92 -7.69 4.49
C VAL A 7 -16.48 -8.12 4.76
N LYS A 8 -16.23 -9.44 4.75
CA LYS A 8 -14.90 -10.01 4.92
C LYS A 8 -14.28 -10.17 3.55
N VAL A 9 -13.21 -9.42 3.31
CA VAL A 9 -12.45 -9.52 2.06
C VAL A 9 -11.15 -10.27 2.35
N PRO A 10 -10.83 -11.38 1.63
CA PRO A 10 -9.62 -12.15 1.89
C PRO A 10 -8.34 -11.43 1.42
N ILE A 11 -8.43 -10.59 0.39
CA ILE A 11 -7.32 -9.91 -0.28
C ILE A 11 -7.69 -8.44 -0.47
N LEU A 12 -6.83 -7.52 -0.02
CA LEU A 12 -7.01 -6.09 -0.24
C LEU A 12 -5.82 -5.53 -1.04
N LEU A 13 -6.11 -4.96 -2.20
CA LEU A 13 -5.15 -4.23 -3.02
C LEU A 13 -5.46 -2.74 -2.87
N VAL A 14 -4.49 -1.97 -2.39
CA VAL A 14 -4.62 -0.53 -2.17
C VAL A 14 -3.74 0.18 -3.18
N THR A 15 -4.32 1.09 -3.95
CA THR A 15 -3.58 1.97 -4.85
C THR A 15 -3.84 3.40 -4.41
N ALA A 16 -2.79 4.16 -4.16
CA ALA A 16 -2.90 5.53 -3.69
C ALA A 16 -1.92 6.42 -4.45
N ASN A 17 -2.44 7.49 -5.04
CA ASN A 17 -1.63 8.65 -5.36
C ASN A 17 -1.21 9.31 -4.04
N VAL A 18 0.09 9.39 -3.82
CA VAL A 18 0.67 9.91 -2.58
C VAL A 18 1.50 11.17 -2.79
N GLY A 19 1.45 11.79 -3.96
CA GLY A 19 2.21 13.01 -4.25
C GLY A 19 2.04 14.09 -3.17
N SER A 20 0.80 14.36 -2.75
CA SER A 20 0.51 15.32 -1.68
C SER A 20 0.95 14.84 -0.28
N LEU A 21 0.87 13.54 0.00
CA LEU A 21 1.33 12.95 1.25
C LEU A 21 2.85 13.14 1.41
N PHE A 22 3.60 13.04 0.32
CA PHE A 22 5.05 13.26 0.31
C PHE A 22 5.43 14.75 0.42
N GLU A 23 4.58 15.66 -0.02
CA GLU A 23 4.78 17.10 0.15
C GLU A 23 4.59 17.56 1.60
N ASP A 24 3.68 16.94 2.35
CA ASP A 24 3.40 17.30 3.76
C ASP A 24 3.21 16.06 4.66
N VAL A 25 4.26 15.26 4.76
CA VAL A 25 4.28 14.03 5.58
C VAL A 25 3.90 14.32 7.03
N LYS A 26 4.37 15.44 7.59
CA LYS A 26 4.18 15.77 9.01
C LYS A 26 2.71 15.95 9.38
N ASN A 27 1.91 16.56 8.51
CA ASN A 27 0.52 16.85 8.80
C ASN A 27 -0.44 15.77 8.25
N LEU A 28 -0.10 15.14 7.12
CA LEU A 28 -1.03 14.24 6.41
C LEU A 28 -0.88 12.77 6.81
N LEU A 29 0.31 12.33 7.22
CA LEU A 29 0.59 10.90 7.43
C LEU A 29 -0.27 10.27 8.54
N SER A 30 -0.45 10.96 9.66
CA SER A 30 -1.23 10.44 10.79
C SER A 30 -2.71 10.22 10.43
N GLY A 31 -3.31 11.16 9.67
CA GLY A 31 -4.67 11.04 9.18
C GLY A 31 -4.81 9.92 8.16
N TRP A 32 -3.88 9.83 7.21
CA TRP A 32 -3.87 8.81 6.18
C TRP A 32 -3.75 7.38 6.77
N ILE A 33 -2.83 7.18 7.71
CA ILE A 33 -2.69 5.89 8.41
C ILE A 33 -3.99 5.53 9.13
N ARG A 34 -4.59 6.49 9.85
CA ARG A 34 -5.85 6.25 10.58
C ARG A 34 -6.97 5.80 9.65
N GLU A 35 -7.12 6.41 8.48
CA GLU A 35 -8.15 6.03 7.50
C GLU A 35 -7.90 4.63 6.95
N ILE A 36 -6.66 4.31 6.58
CA ILE A 36 -6.30 2.95 6.12
C ILE A 36 -6.62 1.91 7.19
N GLN A 37 -6.26 2.19 8.45
CA GLN A 37 -6.53 1.29 9.58
C GLN A 37 -8.03 1.05 9.77
N GLN A 38 -8.84 2.11 9.75
CA GLN A 38 -10.29 2.02 9.86
C GLN A 38 -10.88 1.21 8.70
N LYS A 39 -10.38 1.42 7.49
CA LYS A 39 -10.84 0.68 6.32
C LYS A 39 -10.50 -0.81 6.39
N ILE A 40 -9.28 -1.16 6.80
CA ILE A 40 -8.85 -2.55 7.00
C ILE A 40 -9.72 -3.25 8.05
N ALA A 41 -9.98 -2.59 9.18
CA ALA A 41 -10.85 -3.12 10.23
C ALA A 41 -12.29 -3.34 9.72
N ALA A 42 -12.84 -2.38 8.98
CA ALA A 42 -14.17 -2.47 8.39
C ALA A 42 -14.32 -3.61 7.36
N LEU A 43 -13.22 -4.01 6.70
CA LEU A 43 -13.17 -5.12 5.74
C LEU A 43 -12.88 -6.48 6.41
N GLY A 44 -12.88 -6.52 7.74
CA GLY A 44 -12.73 -7.75 8.51
C GLY A 44 -11.31 -8.33 8.50
N HIS A 45 -10.29 -7.48 8.46
CA HIS A 45 -8.87 -7.85 8.49
C HIS A 45 -8.51 -8.87 7.38
N PRO A 46 -8.31 -8.40 6.14
CA PRO A 46 -7.87 -9.23 5.02
C PRO A 46 -6.63 -10.05 5.37
N LYS A 47 -6.47 -11.24 4.78
CA LYS A 47 -5.29 -12.09 5.03
C LYS A 47 -4.05 -11.60 4.28
N PHE A 48 -4.27 -10.90 3.18
CA PHE A 48 -3.22 -10.33 2.35
C PHE A 48 -3.55 -8.88 2.03
N ILE A 49 -2.56 -8.00 2.20
CA ILE A 49 -2.66 -6.59 1.83
C ILE A 49 -1.43 -6.21 1.01
N ALA A 50 -1.67 -5.53 -0.10
CA ALA A 50 -0.62 -4.90 -0.88
C ALA A 50 -0.94 -3.44 -1.16
N PHE A 51 0.09 -2.60 -1.14
CA PHE A 51 0.02 -1.18 -1.42
C PHE A 51 0.79 -0.84 -2.69
N HIS A 52 0.21 0.03 -3.51
CA HIS A 52 0.84 0.69 -4.64
C HIS A 52 0.78 2.20 -4.41
N PHE A 53 1.94 2.79 -4.20
CA PHE A 53 2.15 4.21 -3.97
C PHE A 53 2.58 4.88 -5.28
N GLN A 54 1.66 5.62 -5.88
CA GLN A 54 1.81 6.28 -7.19
C GLN A 54 2.30 7.73 -7.04
N GLU A 55 2.85 8.27 -8.14
CA GLU A 55 3.27 9.69 -8.28
C GLU A 55 4.37 10.14 -7.31
N ILE A 56 5.38 9.29 -7.11
CA ILE A 56 6.58 9.67 -6.33
C ILE A 56 7.71 10.15 -7.26
N GLY A 57 7.65 9.77 -8.55
CA GLY A 57 8.52 10.27 -9.61
C GLY A 57 8.40 11.78 -9.82
N GLY A 58 9.54 12.45 -10.05
CA GLY A 58 9.62 13.88 -10.40
C GLY A 58 9.78 14.86 -9.22
N LYS A 59 9.40 14.49 -7.98
CA LYS A 59 9.50 15.38 -6.81
C LYS A 59 10.51 14.87 -5.78
N PHE A 60 11.66 15.57 -5.72
CA PHE A 60 12.72 15.50 -4.69
C PHE A 60 13.42 14.14 -4.46
N PRO A 61 14.40 13.76 -5.30
CA PRO A 61 15.17 12.52 -5.17
C PRO A 61 15.87 12.32 -3.82
N GLN A 62 16.28 13.40 -3.15
CA GLN A 62 16.99 13.34 -1.86
C GLN A 62 16.03 13.26 -0.66
N ALA A 63 14.84 13.86 -0.74
CA ALA A 63 13.84 13.83 0.32
C ALA A 63 12.89 12.63 0.22
N ALA A 64 12.77 12.02 -0.96
CA ALA A 64 11.94 10.85 -1.21
C ALA A 64 12.38 9.64 -0.38
N SER A 65 13.69 9.38 -0.23
CA SER A 65 14.18 8.22 0.54
C SER A 65 13.82 8.32 2.03
N GLU A 66 14.03 9.48 2.66
CA GLU A 66 13.67 9.70 4.06
C GLU A 66 12.15 9.67 4.26
N SER A 67 11.39 10.27 3.34
CA SER A 67 9.92 10.26 3.40
C SER A 67 9.34 8.86 3.21
N ILE A 68 9.87 8.07 2.26
CA ILE A 68 9.53 6.65 2.08
C ILE A 68 9.84 5.89 3.37
N HIS A 69 11.00 6.13 3.98
CA HIS A 69 11.38 5.46 5.22
C HIS A 69 10.44 5.82 6.38
N GLN A 70 10.10 7.09 6.56
CA GLN A 70 9.17 7.55 7.59
C GLN A 70 7.77 6.98 7.40
N ILE A 71 7.24 7.03 6.17
CA ILE A 71 5.92 6.49 5.83
C ILE A 71 5.90 4.98 6.07
N THR A 72 6.88 4.25 5.54
CA THR A 72 6.98 2.79 5.71
C THR A 72 7.08 2.42 7.19
N LYS A 73 7.93 3.11 7.96
CA LYS A 73 8.11 2.83 9.39
C LYS A 73 6.83 3.08 10.19
N GLN A 74 6.14 4.18 9.95
CA GLN A 74 4.90 4.49 10.67
C GLN A 74 3.74 3.60 10.24
N LEU A 75 3.64 3.27 8.95
CA LEU A 75 2.60 2.40 8.42
C LEU A 75 2.77 0.97 8.95
N LEU A 76 3.97 0.39 8.85
CA LEU A 76 4.29 -0.95 9.37
C LEU A 76 4.24 -1.02 10.90
N GLY A 77 4.61 0.06 11.59
CA GLY A 77 4.51 0.17 13.04
C GLY A 77 3.08 0.44 13.55
N SER A 78 2.11 0.58 12.64
CA SER A 78 0.73 0.85 13.00
C SER A 78 0.05 -0.42 13.53
N GLN A 79 -0.79 -0.28 14.56
CA GLN A 79 -1.39 -1.41 15.28
C GLN A 79 -2.12 -2.42 14.38
N VAL A 80 -2.75 -1.96 13.29
CA VAL A 80 -3.47 -2.85 12.37
C VAL A 80 -2.52 -3.62 11.46
N LEU A 81 -1.39 -3.04 11.06
CA LEU A 81 -0.46 -3.68 10.13
C LEU A 81 0.64 -4.48 10.85
N SER A 82 0.89 -4.22 12.13
CA SER A 82 1.81 -5.02 12.95
C SER A 82 1.40 -6.48 13.09
N ASP A 83 0.11 -6.78 12.92
CA ASP A 83 -0.44 -8.14 13.00
C ASP A 83 -0.27 -8.94 11.70
N TYR A 84 0.20 -8.30 10.63
CA TYR A 84 0.42 -8.94 9.33
C TYR A 84 1.80 -9.57 9.26
N THR A 85 1.87 -10.84 8.85
CA THR A 85 3.15 -11.55 8.63
C THR A 85 3.98 -10.92 7.51
N ALA A 86 3.32 -10.31 6.52
CA ALA A 86 3.96 -9.58 5.45
C ALA A 86 3.03 -8.48 4.92
N VAL A 87 3.59 -7.30 4.67
CA VAL A 87 2.95 -6.20 3.96
C VAL A 87 3.86 -5.83 2.80
N VAL A 88 3.30 -5.77 1.60
CA VAL A 88 4.06 -5.43 0.39
C VAL A 88 3.68 -4.03 -0.05
N GLY A 89 4.67 -3.16 -0.25
CA GLY A 89 4.49 -1.81 -0.76
C GLY A 89 5.37 -1.57 -1.97
N TYR A 90 4.75 -1.14 -3.08
CA TYR A 90 5.43 -0.73 -4.30
C TYR A 90 5.38 0.78 -4.44
N PHE A 91 6.53 1.40 -4.62
CA PHE A 91 6.66 2.84 -4.81
C PHE A 91 7.04 3.08 -6.27
N ASP A 92 6.21 3.83 -7.00
CA ASP A 92 6.50 4.19 -8.39
C ASP A 92 7.63 5.21 -8.44
N GLN A 93 8.82 4.76 -8.84
CA GLN A 93 10.05 5.55 -8.85
C GLN A 93 10.40 6.11 -10.23
N ASP A 94 9.49 6.16 -11.20
CA ASP A 94 9.89 6.62 -12.54
C ASP A 94 10.10 8.15 -12.60
N TYR A 95 11.33 8.60 -12.26
CA TYR A 95 11.76 10.00 -12.18
C TYR A 95 12.00 10.66 -13.55
N LYS A 96 11.84 9.92 -14.66
CA LYS A 96 12.43 10.30 -15.96
C LYS A 96 11.43 10.73 -17.03
N ASN A 97 10.12 10.70 -16.77
CA ASN A 97 9.16 10.98 -17.84
C ASN A 97 7.89 11.67 -17.34
N ASP A 98 7.85 13.00 -17.48
CA ASP A 98 6.73 13.85 -17.07
C ASP A 98 5.41 13.52 -17.82
N GLU A 99 5.47 12.78 -18.93
CA GLU A 99 4.30 12.39 -19.72
C GLU A 99 3.72 11.02 -19.32
N LYS A 100 4.35 10.29 -18.40
CA LYS A 100 3.96 8.92 -18.03
C LYS A 100 3.28 8.77 -16.67
N PHE A 101 2.78 9.83 -16.04
CA PHE A 101 1.95 9.74 -14.81
C PHE A 101 0.58 9.04 -15.01
N THR A 102 0.40 8.25 -16.08
CA THR A 102 -0.87 7.61 -16.38
C THR A 102 -1.00 6.32 -15.56
N VAL A 103 -1.75 6.44 -14.47
CA VAL A 103 -2.21 5.40 -13.52
C VAL A 103 -2.46 4.03 -14.16
N SER A 104 -2.99 3.97 -15.40
CA SER A 104 -3.31 2.71 -16.09
C SER A 104 -2.10 1.81 -16.37
N ILE A 105 -0.93 2.36 -16.73
CA ILE A 105 0.23 1.54 -17.12
C ILE A 105 0.87 0.90 -15.88
N PHE A 106 0.96 1.64 -14.78
CA PHE A 106 1.55 1.16 -13.54
C PHE A 106 0.64 0.19 -12.78
N LEU A 107 -0.68 0.26 -13.00
CA LEU A 107 -1.61 -0.73 -12.46
C LEU A 107 -1.37 -2.12 -13.06
N ASP A 108 -1.15 -2.22 -14.37
CA ASP A 108 -0.88 -3.51 -15.01
C ASP A 108 0.43 -4.15 -14.50
N GLN A 109 1.48 -3.33 -14.36
CA GLN A 109 2.76 -3.79 -13.80
C GLN A 109 2.61 -4.20 -12.32
N PHE A 110 1.93 -3.38 -11.51
CA PHE A 110 1.65 -3.69 -10.12
C PHE A 110 0.86 -5.00 -9.98
N LEU A 111 -0.18 -5.20 -10.80
CA LEU A 111 -0.97 -6.44 -10.80
C LEU A 111 -0.10 -7.64 -11.18
N TYR A 112 0.76 -7.52 -12.19
CA TYR A 112 1.70 -8.59 -12.55
C TYR A 112 2.64 -8.96 -11.38
N GLU A 113 3.20 -7.98 -10.70
CA GLU A 113 4.09 -8.24 -9.56
C GLU A 113 3.35 -8.83 -8.35
N ILE A 114 2.12 -8.38 -8.09
CA ILE A 114 1.24 -8.99 -7.09
C ILE A 114 0.86 -10.42 -7.46
N GLU A 115 0.59 -10.72 -8.73
CA GLU A 115 0.33 -12.10 -9.16
C GLU A 115 1.55 -13.00 -8.91
N GLN A 116 2.76 -12.53 -9.20
CA GLN A 116 3.99 -13.28 -8.92
C GLN A 116 4.21 -13.52 -7.43
N LEU A 117 3.99 -12.48 -6.61
CA LEU A 117 4.07 -12.59 -5.15
C LEU A 117 3.00 -13.50 -4.56
N PHE A 118 1.77 -13.41 -5.07
CA PHE A 118 0.68 -14.27 -4.64
C PHE A 118 0.95 -15.72 -5.03
N ALA A 119 1.49 -15.97 -6.23
CA ALA A 119 1.92 -17.31 -6.64
C ALA A 119 3.03 -17.86 -5.73
N LEU A 120 3.99 -17.02 -5.31
CA LEU A 120 5.03 -17.38 -4.35
C LEU A 120 4.43 -17.67 -2.96
N TYR A 121 3.56 -16.79 -2.45
CA TYR A 121 2.90 -16.94 -1.16
C TYR A 121 2.03 -18.21 -1.12
N SER A 122 1.24 -18.46 -2.17
CA SER A 122 0.44 -19.67 -2.31
C SER A 122 1.29 -20.93 -2.29
N LYS A 123 2.45 -20.93 -2.98
CA LYS A 123 3.43 -22.02 -2.88
C LYS A 123 3.94 -22.20 -1.45
N PHE A 124 4.33 -21.14 -0.75
CA PHE A 124 4.77 -21.22 0.65
C PHE A 124 3.69 -21.76 1.59
N CYS A 125 2.44 -21.36 1.40
CA CYS A 125 1.33 -21.82 2.24
C CYS A 125 0.88 -23.26 1.92
N ASN A 126 1.04 -23.73 0.69
CA ASN A 126 0.72 -25.10 0.26
C ASN A 126 1.87 -26.11 0.46
N VAL A 127 3.01 -25.70 1.03
CA VAL A 127 4.13 -26.59 1.41
C VAL A 127 3.98 -27.08 2.87
N LYS A 128 2.75 -27.23 3.36
CA LYS A 128 2.45 -27.89 4.63
C LYS A 128 1.86 -29.27 4.41
#